data_AF-A0A0U3ABG2-F1
#
_entry.id   AF-A0A0U3ABG2-F1
#
_cell.length_a   1.000
_cell.length_b   1.000
_cell.length_c   1.000
_cell.angle_alpha   90.00
_cell.angle_beta   90.00
_cell.angle_gamma   90.00
#
_symmetry.space_group_name_H-M   'P 1'
#
loop_
_entity.id
_entity.type
_entity.pdbx_description
1 polymer ?
#
loop_
_entity_poly.entity_id
_entity_poly.type
_entity_poly.pdbx_seq_one_letter_code
_entity_poly.pdbx_strand_id
1 'polypeptide(L)'
;MAAVVVLASHVAVGFFPQQSGVFPQFGPGLSDLPIFGLLNGDAAVVFFFVLSGFVLTRAFLLSGDYRIIVRGFLKRWPRLAGPVLIATLISWLLFQIDAYSFKEAATVTGSPWLGTFANAYSDGSAFTPTLASAVSQGLLTFFRGDHYYDTSLWTMRYEFVGSFTAYGLAALLFQTRGRHAATLFSVGVVALLCFFQSPYLVAFPVGVALANSLPERRMNA
;
A
#
# COMPACT_ATOMS: atom_id res chain seq x y z
N MET A 1 10.84 8.51 -1.85
CA MET A 1 10.14 9.48 -0.97
C MET A 1 9.16 8.78 -0.04
N ALA A 2 8.09 8.12 -0.54
CA ALA A 2 7.15 7.40 0.33
C ALA A 2 7.82 6.36 1.25
N ALA A 3 8.71 5.50 0.74
CA ALA A 3 9.43 4.51 1.55
C ALA A 3 10.29 5.14 2.67
N VAL A 4 10.87 6.33 2.45
CA VAL A 4 11.67 7.03 3.46
C VAL A 4 10.78 7.58 4.57
N VAL A 5 9.62 8.14 4.21
CA VAL A 5 8.62 8.62 5.18
C VAL A 5 8.07 7.46 6.00
N VAL A 6 7.74 6.34 5.36
CA VAL A 6 7.28 5.13 6.05
C VAL A 6 8.35 4.62 7.02
N LEU A 7 9.60 4.52 6.59
CA LEU A 7 10.70 4.11 7.46
C LEU A 7 10.87 5.06 8.65
N ALA A 8 10.86 6.37 8.43
CA ALA A 8 10.93 7.37 9.50
C ALA A 8 9.77 7.23 10.49
N SER A 9 8.56 6.96 9.98
CA SER A 9 7.37 6.69 10.79
C SER A 9 7.54 5.42 11.65
N HIS A 10 8.08 4.33 11.07
CA HIS A 10 8.35 3.09 11.80
C HIS A 10 9.41 3.31 12.89
N VAL A 11 10.45 4.10 12.62
CA VAL A 11 11.47 4.45 13.61
C VAL A 11 10.86 5.26 14.75
N ALA A 12 9.99 6.24 14.45
CA ALA A 12 9.32 7.04 15.47
C ALA A 12 8.40 6.20 16.35
N VAL A 13 7.56 5.35 15.76
CA VAL A 13 6.59 4.51 16.49
C VAL A 13 7.28 3.36 17.25
N GLY A 14 8.37 2.82 16.71
CA GLY A 14 9.13 1.73 17.32
C GLY A 14 10.07 2.18 18.45
N PHE A 15 10.85 3.23 18.23
CA PHE A 15 11.93 3.62 19.15
C PHE A 15 11.63 4.89 19.96
N PHE A 16 10.67 5.71 19.53
CA PHE A 16 10.27 6.95 20.21
C PHE A 16 8.74 7.02 20.43
N PRO A 17 8.11 5.95 21.00
CA PRO A 17 6.65 5.85 21.05
C PRO A 17 5.99 6.97 21.86
N GLN A 18 6.69 7.50 22.87
CA GLN A 18 6.20 8.58 23.73
C GLN A 18 6.11 9.92 22.99
N GLN A 19 7.06 10.20 22.09
CA GLN A 19 7.08 11.43 21.30
C GLN A 19 6.21 11.33 20.04
N SER A 20 5.87 10.11 19.61
CA SER A 20 5.09 9.88 18.39
C SER A 20 3.68 10.47 18.45
N GLY A 21 3.04 10.45 19.63
CA GLY A 21 1.63 10.82 19.83
C GLY A 21 0.62 9.85 19.20
N VAL A 22 1.08 8.78 18.54
CA VAL A 22 0.22 7.78 17.88
C VAL A 22 -0.52 6.90 18.90
N PHE A 23 0.07 6.74 20.09
CA PHE A 23 -0.43 5.89 21.15
C PHE A 23 -1.11 6.72 22.24
N PRO A 24 -2.43 6.59 22.45
CA PRO A 24 -3.18 7.40 23.40
C PRO A 24 -2.63 7.38 24.83
N GLN A 25 -2.02 6.26 25.25
CA GLN A 25 -1.49 6.10 26.61
C GLN A 25 -0.27 6.98 26.92
N PHE A 26 0.41 7.54 25.92
CA PHE A 26 1.56 8.44 26.13
C PHE A 26 1.17 9.92 26.07
N GLY A 27 -0.11 10.24 25.81
CA GLY A 27 -0.57 11.61 25.68
C GLY A 27 -0.20 12.25 24.33
N PRO A 28 -0.36 13.58 24.22
CA PRO A 28 -0.14 14.31 22.98
C PRO A 28 1.33 14.26 22.53
N GLY A 29 1.55 14.31 21.23
CA GLY A 29 2.88 14.18 20.64
C GLY A 29 2.98 14.76 19.23
N LEU A 30 3.93 14.27 18.45
CA LEU A 30 4.13 14.75 17.08
C LEU A 30 2.85 14.61 16.23
N SER A 31 2.00 13.62 16.50
CA SER A 31 0.72 13.41 15.83
C SER A 31 -0.25 14.57 15.83
N ASP A 32 -0.16 15.45 16.83
CA ASP A 32 -1.07 16.60 16.98
C ASP A 32 -0.64 17.80 16.13
N LEU A 33 0.57 17.76 15.59
CA LEU A 33 1.05 18.80 14.68
C LEU A 33 0.46 18.60 13.28
N PRO A 34 -0.02 19.67 12.62
CA PRO A 34 -0.54 19.57 11.25
C PRO A 34 0.46 18.99 10.25
N ILE A 35 1.76 19.23 10.49
CA ILE A 35 2.84 18.74 9.63
C ILE A 35 3.09 17.22 9.76
N PHE A 36 2.53 16.59 10.80
CA PHE A 36 2.65 15.15 11.02
C PHE A 36 2.08 14.32 9.88
N GLY A 37 1.11 14.85 9.12
CA GLY A 37 0.64 14.19 7.90
C GLY A 37 1.76 13.87 6.90
N LEU A 38 2.87 14.63 6.92
CA LEU A 38 4.05 14.37 6.07
C LEU A 38 5.01 13.32 6.66
N LEU A 39 4.88 13.03 7.97
CA LEU A 39 5.66 12.02 8.70
C LEU A 39 4.84 10.76 9.00
N ASN A 40 3.55 10.77 8.67
CA ASN A 40 2.63 9.68 8.86
C ASN A 40 2.80 8.65 7.73
N GLY A 41 3.11 7.41 8.11
CA GLY A 41 3.30 6.30 7.16
C GLY A 41 2.07 6.03 6.29
N ASP A 42 0.87 6.02 6.89
CA ASP A 42 -0.38 5.72 6.17
C ASP A 42 -0.71 6.79 5.13
N ALA A 43 -0.50 8.07 5.47
CA ALA A 43 -0.68 9.18 4.53
C ALA A 43 0.27 9.06 3.33
N ALA A 44 1.53 8.68 3.57
CA ALA A 44 2.51 8.42 2.50
C ALA A 44 2.11 7.25 1.60
N VAL A 45 1.52 6.19 2.18
CA VAL A 45 0.99 5.03 1.44
C VAL A 45 -0.22 5.42 0.58
N VAL A 46 -1.17 6.18 1.13
CA VAL A 46 -2.33 6.67 0.38
C VAL A 46 -1.88 7.53 -0.81
N PHE A 47 -0.92 8.44 -0.60
CA PHE A 47 -0.35 9.23 -1.68
C PHE A 47 0.30 8.35 -2.76
N PHE A 48 1.05 7.32 -2.36
CA PHE A 48 1.61 6.34 -3.30
C PHE A 48 0.53 5.60 -4.10
N PHE A 49 -0.62 5.26 -3.49
CA PHE A 49 -1.73 4.63 -4.21
C PHE A 49 -2.41 5.58 -5.21
N VAL A 50 -2.56 6.87 -4.88
CA VAL A 50 -3.04 7.89 -5.84
C VAL A 50 -2.11 7.98 -7.04
N LEU A 51 -0.80 8.09 -6.79
CA LEU A 51 0.20 8.12 -7.85
C LEU A 51 0.21 6.83 -8.68
N SER A 52 0.02 5.68 -8.04
CA SER A 52 -0.08 4.40 -8.75
C SER A 52 -1.27 4.41 -9.71
N GLY A 53 -2.48 4.75 -9.25
CA GLY A 53 -3.65 4.88 -10.11
C GLY A 53 -3.42 5.83 -11.29
N PHE A 54 -2.77 6.96 -11.03
CA PHE A 54 -2.42 7.95 -12.05
C PHE A 54 -1.45 7.41 -13.10
N VAL A 55 -0.27 6.94 -12.68
CA VAL A 55 0.83 6.55 -13.59
C VAL A 55 0.44 5.34 -14.45
N LEU A 56 -0.24 4.36 -13.86
CA LEU A 56 -0.62 3.13 -14.56
C LEU A 56 -1.61 3.37 -15.70
N THR A 57 -2.47 4.38 -15.54
CA THR A 57 -3.59 4.61 -16.45
C THR A 57 -3.32 5.74 -17.43
N ARG A 58 -2.42 6.68 -17.10
CA ARG A 58 -2.18 7.86 -17.92
C ARG A 58 -1.78 7.52 -19.36
N ALA A 59 -0.82 6.62 -19.55
CA ALA A 59 -0.36 6.26 -20.90
C ALA A 59 -1.49 5.68 -21.77
N PHE A 60 -2.36 4.85 -21.18
CA PHE A 60 -3.54 4.32 -21.86
C PHE A 60 -4.58 5.42 -22.15
N LEU A 61 -4.89 6.28 -21.19
CA LEU A 61 -5.88 7.35 -21.37
C LEU A 61 -5.49 8.38 -22.44
N LEU A 62 -4.19 8.51 -22.73
CA LEU A 62 -3.70 9.35 -23.83
C LEU A 62 -3.71 8.63 -25.18
N SER A 63 -3.34 7.35 -25.23
CA SER A 63 -3.14 6.62 -26.50
C SER A 63 -4.33 5.78 -26.96
N GLY A 64 -5.18 5.32 -26.03
CA GLY A 64 -6.21 4.31 -26.29
C GLY A 64 -5.67 2.89 -26.53
N ASP A 65 -4.35 2.66 -26.44
CA ASP A 65 -3.76 1.34 -26.74
C ASP A 65 -3.95 0.35 -25.57
N TYR A 66 -4.92 -0.56 -25.74
CA TYR A 66 -5.21 -1.62 -24.78
C TYR A 66 -4.02 -2.55 -24.50
N ARG A 67 -3.02 -2.64 -25.37
CA ARG A 67 -1.79 -3.42 -25.12
C ARG A 67 -1.06 -2.93 -23.88
N ILE A 68 -1.15 -1.63 -23.56
CA ILE A 68 -0.56 -1.03 -22.35
C ILE A 68 -1.21 -1.64 -21.10
N ILE A 69 -2.54 -1.67 -21.04
CA ILE A 69 -3.29 -2.25 -19.92
C ILE A 69 -2.99 -3.75 -19.80
N VAL A 70 -3.12 -4.51 -20.90
CA VAL A 70 -2.94 -5.97 -20.87
C VAL A 70 -1.53 -6.35 -20.43
N ARG A 71 -0.50 -5.67 -20.96
CA ARG A 71 0.90 -5.87 -20.54
C ARG A 71 1.09 -5.50 -19.07
N GLY A 72 0.52 -4.38 -18.63
CA GLY A 72 0.57 -3.93 -17.25
C GLY A 72 -0.07 -4.92 -16.29
N PHE A 73 -1.22 -5.49 -16.66
CA PHE A 73 -1.95 -6.51 -15.91
C PHE A 73 -1.11 -7.79 -15.75
N LEU A 74 -0.64 -8.37 -16.86
CA LEU A 74 0.07 -9.66 -16.86
C LEU A 74 1.42 -9.59 -16.15
N LYS A 75 2.17 -8.48 -16.31
CA LYS A 75 3.51 -8.34 -15.73
C LYS A 75 3.49 -7.93 -14.27
N ARG A 76 2.34 -7.52 -13.72
CA ARG A 76 2.29 -6.97 -12.37
C ARG A 76 2.55 -8.02 -11.29
N TRP A 77 1.84 -9.14 -11.35
CA TRP A 77 1.99 -10.18 -10.33
C TRP A 77 3.44 -10.70 -10.26
N PRO A 78 4.09 -11.12 -11.37
CA PRO A 78 5.48 -11.58 -11.31
C PRO A 78 6.47 -10.50 -10.81
N ARG A 79 6.25 -9.24 -11.20
CA ARG A 79 7.09 -8.12 -10.79
C ARG A 79 7.03 -7.86 -9.29
N LEU A 80 5.87 -8.03 -8.66
CA LEU A 80 5.69 -7.83 -7.22
C LEU A 80 6.03 -9.11 -6.44
N ALA A 81 5.59 -10.27 -6.91
CA ALA A 81 5.76 -11.54 -6.21
C ALA A 81 7.22 -11.96 -6.05
N GLY A 82 8.09 -11.66 -7.02
CA GLY A 82 9.52 -11.96 -6.93
C GLY A 82 10.20 -11.29 -5.71
N PRO A 83 10.21 -9.96 -5.62
CA PRO A 83 10.77 -9.24 -4.48
C PRO A 83 10.10 -9.60 -3.15
N VAL A 84 8.77 -9.76 -3.13
CA VAL A 84 8.02 -10.12 -1.92
C VAL A 84 8.41 -11.50 -1.42
N LEU A 85 8.51 -12.50 -2.31
CA LEU A 85 8.96 -13.84 -1.95
C LEU A 85 10.37 -13.82 -1.36
N ILE A 86 11.30 -13.07 -1.97
CA ILE A 86 12.67 -12.93 -1.45
C ILE A 86 12.65 -12.32 -0.04
N ALA A 87 11.89 -11.23 0.17
CA ALA A 87 11.76 -10.60 1.48
C ALA A 87 11.20 -11.55 2.53
N THR A 88 10.14 -12.31 2.20
CA THR A 88 9.56 -13.30 3.12
C THR A 88 10.51 -14.45 3.44
N LEU A 89 11.31 -14.90 2.47
CA LEU A 89 12.30 -15.97 2.69
C LEU A 89 13.48 -15.50 3.54
N ILE A 90 13.94 -14.26 3.34
CA ILE A 90 14.97 -13.65 4.20
C ILE A 90 14.44 -13.51 5.62
N SER A 91 13.23 -12.98 5.79
CA SER A 91 12.60 -12.89 7.12
C SER A 91 12.44 -14.27 7.76
N TRP A 92 12.01 -15.28 7.01
CA TRP A 92 11.94 -16.65 7.49
C TRP A 92 13.30 -17.16 7.99
N LEU A 93 14.40 -16.90 7.27
CA LEU A 93 15.75 -17.24 7.72
C LEU A 93 16.12 -16.54 9.03
N LEU A 94 15.78 -15.25 9.16
CA LEU A 94 16.01 -14.49 10.40
C LEU A 94 15.26 -15.08 11.60
N PHE A 95 14.03 -15.58 11.39
CA PHE A 95 13.30 -16.33 12.41
C PHE A 95 13.98 -17.66 12.77
N GLN A 96 14.58 -18.38 11.82
CA GLN A 96 15.26 -19.66 12.11
C GLN A 96 16.52 -19.49 12.96
N ILE A 97 17.21 -18.36 12.83
CA ILE A 97 18.43 -18.06 13.59
C ILE A 97 18.15 -17.22 14.86
N ASP A 98 16.87 -17.03 15.21
CA ASP A 98 16.41 -16.25 16.37
C ASP A 98 16.96 -14.80 16.39
N ALA A 99 17.09 -14.18 15.21
CA ALA A 99 17.64 -12.83 15.07
C ALA A 99 16.62 -11.70 15.38
N TYR A 100 15.38 -12.05 15.74
CA TYR A 100 14.30 -11.11 15.98
C TYR A 100 14.07 -10.87 17.48
N SER A 101 14.67 -9.81 18.03
CA SER A 101 14.52 -9.40 19.44
C SER A 101 13.48 -8.29 19.65
N PHE A 102 12.33 -8.37 18.97
CA PHE A 102 11.33 -7.30 19.00
C PHE A 102 10.60 -7.22 20.35
N LYS A 103 10.47 -8.32 21.08
CA LYS A 103 9.84 -8.31 22.42
C LYS A 103 10.74 -7.61 23.43
N GLU A 104 12.03 -7.92 23.42
CA GLU A 104 13.04 -7.27 24.25
C GLU A 104 13.19 -5.79 23.89
N ALA A 105 13.22 -5.46 22.60
CA ALA A 105 13.24 -4.07 22.17
C ALA A 105 11.97 -3.31 22.61
N ALA A 106 10.81 -3.95 22.60
CA ALA A 106 9.55 -3.37 23.07
C ALA A 106 9.53 -3.12 24.58
N THR A 107 10.14 -3.99 25.40
CA THR A 107 10.23 -3.74 26.85
C THR A 107 11.14 -2.55 27.17
N VAL A 108 12.21 -2.35 26.39
CA VAL A 108 13.14 -1.21 26.54
C VAL A 108 12.50 0.11 26.06
N THR A 109 11.86 0.09 24.89
CA THR A 109 11.27 1.29 24.26
C THR A 109 9.88 1.63 24.80
N GLY A 110 9.18 0.65 25.38
CA GLY A 110 7.77 0.76 25.75
C GLY A 110 6.81 0.74 24.57
N SER A 111 7.25 0.42 23.34
CA SER A 111 6.40 0.45 22.14
C SER A 111 5.48 -0.78 22.05
N PRO A 112 4.14 -0.61 22.12
CA PRO A 112 3.21 -1.74 21.98
C PRO A 112 3.22 -2.32 20.56
N TRP A 113 3.39 -1.47 19.55
CA TRP A 113 3.47 -1.85 18.14
C TRP A 113 4.69 -2.74 17.88
N LEU A 114 5.85 -2.41 18.47
CA LEU A 114 7.03 -3.24 18.32
C LEU A 114 6.85 -4.61 18.99
N GLY A 115 6.20 -4.64 20.17
CA GLY A 115 5.98 -5.86 20.95
C GLY A 115 5.09 -6.91 20.26
N THR A 116 4.25 -6.48 19.32
CA THR A 116 3.37 -7.34 18.51
C THR A 116 3.94 -7.62 17.11
N PHE A 117 5.24 -7.38 16.91
CA PHE A 117 5.89 -7.40 15.60
C PHE A 117 5.15 -6.52 14.60
N ALA A 118 5.10 -5.22 14.88
CA ALA A 118 4.41 -4.23 14.04
C ALA A 118 2.94 -4.59 13.74
N ASN A 119 2.22 -5.06 14.76
CA ASN A 119 0.84 -5.56 14.70
C ASN A 119 0.60 -6.87 13.94
N ALA A 120 1.62 -7.56 13.44
CA ALA A 120 1.40 -8.87 12.78
C ALA A 120 0.81 -9.93 13.72
N TYR A 121 1.08 -9.83 15.02
CA TYR A 121 0.64 -10.80 16.03
C TYR A 121 -0.25 -10.17 17.11
N SER A 122 -1.03 -9.13 16.75
CA SER A 122 -1.84 -8.37 17.71
C SER A 122 -2.97 -9.17 18.38
N ASP A 123 -3.39 -10.28 17.78
CA ASP A 123 -4.44 -11.18 18.27
C ASP A 123 -3.93 -12.29 19.21
N GLY A 124 -2.62 -12.30 19.50
CA GLY A 124 -2.00 -13.35 20.30
C GLY A 124 -1.84 -14.68 19.56
N SER A 125 -1.99 -14.69 18.23
CA SER A 125 -1.78 -15.89 17.42
C SER A 125 -0.35 -16.43 17.57
N ALA A 126 -0.25 -17.72 17.91
CA ALA A 126 1.02 -18.43 17.89
C ALA A 126 1.43 -18.64 16.42
N PHE A 127 2.42 -17.89 15.96
CA PHE A 127 2.97 -18.03 14.62
C PHE A 127 4.23 -18.91 14.65
N THR A 128 4.15 -20.05 13.97
CA THR A 128 5.30 -20.94 13.79
C THR A 128 5.89 -20.74 12.39
N PRO A 129 7.08 -20.11 12.26
CA PRO A 129 7.64 -19.80 10.96
C PRO A 129 8.18 -21.06 10.28
N THR A 130 7.48 -21.55 9.25
CA THR A 130 7.93 -22.66 8.40
C THR A 130 8.31 -22.17 7.00
N LEU A 131 9.16 -22.91 6.28
CA LEU A 131 9.49 -22.57 4.88
C LEU A 131 8.24 -22.57 3.99
N ALA A 132 7.32 -23.52 4.20
CA ALA A 132 6.09 -23.63 3.44
C ALA A 132 5.17 -22.41 3.65
N SER A 133 5.01 -21.95 4.89
CA SER A 133 4.23 -20.74 5.17
C SER A 133 4.90 -19.47 4.63
N ALA A 134 6.24 -19.40 4.63
CA ALA A 134 6.98 -18.28 4.04
C ALA A 134 6.76 -18.20 2.52
N VAL A 135 6.94 -19.31 1.81
CA VAL A 135 6.68 -19.40 0.36
C VAL A 135 5.22 -19.09 0.05
N SER A 136 4.30 -19.66 0.83
CA SER A 136 2.86 -19.42 0.67
C SER A 136 2.53 -17.93 0.84
N GLN A 137 3.00 -17.27 1.90
CA GLN A 137 2.76 -15.84 2.10
C GLN A 137 3.39 -15.02 0.97
N GLY A 138 4.64 -15.30 0.60
CA GLY A 138 5.36 -14.57 -0.44
C GLY A 138 4.65 -14.57 -1.81
N LEU A 139 3.99 -15.68 -2.16
CA LEU A 139 3.26 -15.80 -3.42
C LEU A 139 1.80 -15.32 -3.33
N LEU A 140 1.16 -15.45 -2.16
CA LEU A 140 -0.29 -15.32 -2.02
C LEU A 140 -0.74 -14.09 -1.23
N THR A 141 0.17 -13.30 -0.65
CA THR A 141 -0.17 -12.08 0.11
C THR A 141 -0.99 -11.07 -0.70
N PHE A 142 -0.79 -11.01 -2.01
CA PHE A 142 -1.59 -10.17 -2.92
C PHE A 142 -3.09 -10.50 -2.90
N PHE A 143 -3.44 -11.75 -2.57
CA PHE A 143 -4.81 -12.27 -2.55
C PHE A 143 -5.34 -12.48 -1.13
N ARG A 144 -4.47 -12.77 -0.16
CA ARG A 144 -4.83 -13.04 1.24
C ARG A 144 -4.70 -11.80 2.12
N GLY A 145 -3.64 -11.01 1.93
CA GLY A 145 -3.32 -9.86 2.78
C GLY A 145 -2.56 -10.25 4.05
N ASP A 146 -2.03 -11.48 4.12
CA ASP A 146 -1.18 -11.95 5.21
C ASP A 146 0.20 -11.28 5.17
N HIS A 147 0.70 -10.89 6.35
CA HIS A 147 1.92 -10.09 6.52
C HIS A 147 2.68 -10.48 7.80
N TYR A 148 2.73 -11.78 8.10
CA TYR A 148 3.35 -12.31 9.32
C TYR A 148 4.89 -12.32 9.27
N TYR A 149 5.50 -12.58 8.11
CA TYR A 149 6.96 -12.50 7.95
C TYR A 149 7.49 -11.08 7.76
N ASP A 150 6.75 -10.24 7.05
CA ASP A 150 7.11 -8.84 6.82
C ASP A 150 5.82 -8.03 6.88
N THR A 151 5.73 -7.21 7.92
CA THR A 151 4.53 -6.42 8.21
C THR A 151 4.28 -5.37 7.14
N SER A 152 5.34 -4.88 6.48
CA SER A 152 5.25 -3.90 5.39
C SER A 152 4.40 -4.40 4.20
N LEU A 153 4.22 -5.72 4.09
CA LEU A 153 3.42 -6.36 3.05
C LEU A 153 1.92 -6.13 3.19
N TRP A 154 1.44 -5.54 4.30
CA TRP A 154 0.03 -5.17 4.49
C TRP A 154 -0.53 -4.34 3.32
N THR A 155 0.33 -3.58 2.64
CA THR A 155 -0.03 -2.73 1.49
C THR A 155 -0.20 -3.50 0.17
N MET A 156 0.41 -4.70 0.03
CA MET A 156 0.52 -5.41 -1.25
C MET A 156 -0.82 -5.82 -1.84
N ARG A 157 -1.76 -6.26 -0.99
CA ARG A 157 -3.12 -6.59 -1.42
C ARG A 157 -3.83 -5.38 -2.01
N TYR A 158 -3.76 -4.23 -1.34
CA TYR A 158 -4.37 -3.00 -1.82
C TYR A 158 -3.74 -2.52 -3.12
N GLU A 159 -2.40 -2.60 -3.21
CA GLU A 159 -1.69 -2.24 -4.43
C GLU A 159 -2.13 -3.12 -5.59
N PHE A 160 -2.20 -4.44 -5.38
CA PHE A 160 -2.52 -5.40 -6.43
C PHE A 160 -4.00 -5.37 -6.87
N VAL A 161 -4.93 -5.16 -5.94
CA VAL A 161 -6.36 -5.03 -6.27
C VAL A 161 -6.66 -3.66 -6.88
N GLY A 162 -6.20 -2.58 -6.25
CA GLY A 162 -6.48 -1.20 -6.69
C GLY A 162 -5.93 -0.89 -8.07
N SER A 163 -4.76 -1.46 -8.38
CA SER A 163 -4.21 -1.68 -9.72
C SER A 163 -5.21 -2.11 -10.79
N PHE A 164 -5.93 -3.21 -10.55
CA PHE A 164 -6.84 -3.79 -11.53
C PHE A 164 -8.11 -2.97 -11.62
N THR A 165 -8.57 -2.43 -10.49
CA THR A 165 -9.62 -1.42 -10.48
C THR A 165 -9.25 -0.21 -11.33
N ALA A 166 -8.01 0.28 -11.22
CA ALA A 166 -7.53 1.42 -12.00
C ALA A 166 -7.52 1.13 -13.50
N TYR A 167 -7.02 -0.03 -13.93
CA TYR A 167 -7.07 -0.44 -15.33
C TYR A 167 -8.50 -0.56 -15.87
N GLY A 168 -9.40 -1.20 -15.12
CA GLY A 168 -10.80 -1.35 -15.50
C GLY A 168 -11.52 0.00 -15.59
N LEU A 169 -11.32 0.86 -14.59
CA LEU A 169 -11.88 2.22 -14.58
C LEU A 169 -11.33 3.04 -15.75
N ALA A 170 -10.03 2.99 -16.03
CA ALA A 170 -9.45 3.72 -17.15
C ALA A 170 -10.08 3.30 -18.50
N ALA A 171 -10.27 1.99 -18.72
CA ALA A 171 -10.94 1.48 -19.91
C ALA A 171 -12.41 1.96 -20.01
N LEU A 172 -13.11 2.12 -18.89
CA LEU A 172 -14.46 2.68 -18.84
C LEU A 172 -14.47 4.19 -19.09
N LEU A 173 -13.52 4.94 -18.53
CA LEU A 173 -13.40 6.38 -18.76
C LEU A 173 -13.05 6.70 -20.21
N PHE A 174 -12.23 5.86 -20.84
CA PHE A 174 -11.91 6.01 -22.26
C PHE A 174 -13.16 5.86 -23.15
N GLN A 175 -14.06 4.92 -22.83
CA GLN A 175 -15.33 4.74 -23.56
C GLN A 175 -16.35 5.85 -23.31
N THR A 176 -16.31 6.46 -22.12
CA THR A 176 -17.21 7.56 -21.74
C THR A 176 -16.63 8.94 -22.02
N ARG A 177 -15.50 9.03 -22.74
CA ARG A 177 -14.81 10.28 -23.04
C ARG A 177 -15.74 11.26 -23.76
N GLY A 178 -15.77 12.51 -23.29
CA GLY A 178 -16.68 13.56 -23.77
C GLY A 178 -18.07 13.55 -23.12
N ARG A 179 -18.43 12.52 -22.33
CA ARG A 179 -19.70 12.44 -21.59
C ARG A 179 -19.46 12.69 -20.11
N HIS A 180 -19.28 13.96 -19.73
CA HIS A 180 -18.89 14.36 -18.36
C HIS A 180 -19.74 13.70 -17.25
N ALA A 181 -21.06 13.64 -17.41
CA ALA A 181 -21.94 13.00 -16.44
C ALA A 181 -21.64 11.49 -16.28
N ALA A 182 -21.45 10.78 -17.39
CA ALA A 182 -21.12 9.35 -17.35
C ALA A 182 -19.72 9.09 -16.78
N THR A 183 -18.74 9.96 -17.07
CA THR A 183 -17.40 9.90 -16.49
C THR A 183 -17.46 10.08 -14.97
N LEU A 184 -18.11 11.14 -14.48
CA LEU A 184 -18.23 11.44 -13.06
C LEU A 184 -18.99 10.34 -12.31
N PHE A 185 -20.10 9.85 -12.90
CA PHE A 185 -20.84 8.72 -12.35
C PHE A 185 -19.97 7.47 -12.24
N SER A 186 -19.20 7.13 -13.28
CA SER A 186 -18.32 5.96 -13.28
C SER A 186 -17.25 6.06 -12.20
N VAL A 187 -16.59 7.21 -12.06
CA VAL A 187 -15.61 7.45 -10.99
C VAL A 187 -16.27 7.35 -9.62
N GLY A 188 -17.44 7.98 -9.42
CA GLY A 188 -18.16 8.00 -8.15
C GLY A 188 -18.60 6.61 -7.71
N VAL A 189 -19.18 5.82 -8.61
CA VAL A 189 -19.60 4.44 -8.32
C VAL A 189 -18.40 3.57 -7.97
N VAL A 190 -17.33 3.61 -8.77
CA VAL A 190 -16.14 2.79 -8.48
C VAL A 190 -15.46 3.22 -7.18
N ALA A 191 -15.37 4.54 -6.91
CA ALA A 191 -14.84 5.05 -5.65
C ALA A 191 -15.68 4.60 -4.44
N LEU A 192 -17.01 4.61 -4.56
CA LEU A 192 -17.93 4.15 -3.52
C LEU A 192 -17.77 2.65 -3.26
N LEU A 193 -17.69 1.83 -4.32
CA LEU A 193 -17.43 0.39 -4.20
C LEU A 193 -16.08 0.11 -3.54
N CYS A 194 -15.03 0.86 -3.92
CA CYS A 194 -13.73 0.79 -3.27
C CYS A 194 -13.81 1.15 -1.78
N PHE A 195 -14.53 2.22 -1.43
CA PHE A 195 -14.70 2.66 -0.05
C PHE A 195 -15.32 1.58 0.84
N PHE A 196 -16.36 0.88 0.35
CA PHE A 196 -16.99 -0.22 1.09
C PHE A 196 -16.07 -1.44 1.30
N GLN A 197 -15.09 -1.64 0.42
CA GLN A 197 -14.10 -2.70 0.60
C GLN A 197 -12.96 -2.27 1.51
N SER A 198 -12.41 -1.07 1.29
CA SER A 198 -11.41 -0.45 2.15
C SER A 198 -11.19 1.02 1.74
N PRO A 199 -11.13 1.96 2.69
CA PRO A 199 -10.84 3.36 2.39
C PRO A 199 -9.55 3.58 1.58
N TYR A 200 -8.53 2.73 1.76
CA TYR A 200 -7.26 2.82 1.02
C TYR A 200 -7.44 2.65 -0.49
N LEU A 201 -8.42 1.87 -0.94
CA LEU A 201 -8.66 1.61 -2.37
C LEU A 201 -9.20 2.82 -3.12
N VAL A 202 -9.83 3.78 -2.42
CA VAL A 202 -10.38 5.01 -3.01
C VAL A 202 -9.29 5.86 -3.67
N ALA A 203 -8.06 5.75 -3.20
CA ALA A 203 -6.90 6.44 -3.78
C ALA A 203 -6.71 6.11 -5.27
N PHE A 204 -7.03 4.88 -5.70
CA PHE A 204 -6.84 4.47 -7.10
C PHE A 204 -7.81 5.19 -8.05
N PRO A 205 -9.15 5.16 -7.85
CA PRO A 205 -10.08 5.95 -8.66
C PRO A 205 -9.77 7.44 -8.70
N VAL A 206 -9.32 8.03 -7.58
CA VAL A 206 -8.86 9.43 -7.54
C VAL A 206 -7.67 9.64 -8.47
N GLY A 207 -6.67 8.76 -8.41
CA GLY A 207 -5.52 8.79 -9.32
C GLY A 207 -5.92 8.68 -10.79
N VAL A 208 -6.86 7.78 -11.13
CA VAL A 208 -7.36 7.65 -12.51
C VAL A 208 -8.13 8.90 -12.96
N ALA A 209 -8.95 9.48 -12.09
CA ALA A 209 -9.69 10.71 -12.38
C ALA A 209 -8.73 11.88 -12.67
N LEU A 210 -7.65 12.02 -11.88
CA LEU A 210 -6.58 12.99 -12.12
C LEU A 210 -5.84 12.72 -13.45
N ALA A 211 -5.61 11.45 -13.80
CA ALA A 211 -4.97 11.10 -15.06
C ALA A 211 -5.83 11.47 -16.27
N ASN A 212 -7.15 11.35 -16.14
CA ASN A 212 -8.12 11.68 -17.19
C ASN A 212 -8.36 13.19 -17.34
N SER A 213 -8.27 13.96 -16.25
CA SER A 213 -8.55 15.41 -16.27
C SER A 213 -7.37 16.25 -16.78
N LEU A 214 -6.15 15.75 -16.67
CA LEU A 214 -4.96 16.51 -17.07
C LEU A 214 -4.76 16.49 -18.59
N PRO A 215 -4.54 17.66 -19.22
CA PRO A 215 -4.38 17.75 -20.67
C PRO A 215 -3.14 17.00 -21.14
N GLU A 216 -3.16 16.56 -22.40
CA GLU A 216 -1.94 16.14 -23.10
C GLU A 216 -0.97 17.32 -23.07
N ARG A 217 0.20 17.12 -22.45
CA ARG A 217 1.29 18.08 -22.62
C ARG A 217 1.69 17.94 -24.08
N ARG A 218 1.14 18.79 -24.95
CA ARG A 218 1.63 18.96 -26.32
C ARG A 218 3.11 19.32 -26.19
N MET A 219 3.98 18.34 -26.39
CA MET A 219 5.36 18.60 -26.74
C MET A 219 5.28 19.17 -28.15
N ASN A 220 5.09 20.48 -28.25
CA ASN A 220 5.25 21.19 -29.51
C ASN A 220 6.71 21.04 -29.92
N ALA A 221 6.89 20.47 -31.12
CA ALA A 221 8.00 20.58 -32.07
C ALA A 221 9.42 20.75 -31.50
#